data_AF-W7IXS1-F1
#
_entry.id   AF-W7IXS1-F1
#
_cell.length_a   1.000
_cell.length_b   1.000
_cell.length_c   1.000
_cell.angle_alpha   90.00
_cell.angle_beta   90.00
_cell.angle_gamma   90.00
#
_symmetry.space_group_name_H-M   'P 1'
#
loop_
_entity.id
_entity.type
_entity.pdbx_description
1 polymer ?
#
loop_
_entity_poly.entity_id
_entity_poly.type
_entity_poly.pdbx_seq_one_letter_code
_entity_poly.pdbx_strand_id
1 'polypeptide(L)'
;MLGEVLIGARTPATGPFHHVEVADAAATTRYRVLRRETFVERQGLFADDLDWRDDDPRTVVLVARDTGGEVVGGVRLGPAEPGADVGWWVGGRLVVRPGAGAAGVGSALVRAACAHAEGAGALRFDATVQAANERLFRGLGWRSVRPVTVAGHDHVLMRWPIGRIAALADATKRRLGALLAGMSPGGPGFVGDDGAPVPGSDLVAACDAIVPAMVERDPEWAGWCSVLVNLNDLAAMGATPVGVLDAVGARDASFAHRVLSGLRGAAEAYGVPVLGGHTQFGVPASLSVTALGRTGHPVPGGGGRLGHRITLTADLGGRWRPGYAGRQWDSTTSRSPQELRAMLAAVGAARPAAAKDVSMAGVVGTLGMLAEASGCGAVLDVAAVPRPDGAGVGDWLTCFPGFAMLTADRPGAAPLPAGPAVGAECGELVAGRGVGLRWPDGETTEAITSAVTGMGTA
;
A
#
# COMPACT_ATOMS: atom_id res chain seq x y z
N MET A 1 31.93 -23.05 -7.91
CA MET A 1 31.81 -24.18 -8.86
C MET A 1 32.23 -25.49 -8.19
N LEU A 2 31.40 -26.08 -7.33
CA LEU A 2 31.65 -27.43 -6.74
C LEU A 2 30.36 -28.12 -6.24
N GLY A 3 29.17 -27.57 -6.52
CA GLY A 3 27.89 -28.12 -6.06
C GLY A 3 27.13 -28.97 -7.09
N GLU A 4 27.51 -28.93 -8.37
CA GLU A 4 26.74 -29.59 -9.45
C GLU A 4 27.15 -31.05 -9.72
N VAL A 5 28.27 -31.52 -9.17
CA VAL A 5 28.84 -32.84 -9.51
C VAL A 5 28.27 -34.00 -8.68
N LEU A 6 27.72 -33.76 -7.49
CA LEU A 6 27.35 -34.82 -6.54
C LEU A 6 25.84 -35.09 -6.39
N ILE A 7 24.98 -34.23 -6.92
CA ILE A 7 23.52 -34.33 -6.72
C ILE A 7 22.80 -34.82 -7.99
N GLY A 8 23.52 -34.91 -9.12
CA GLY A 8 22.93 -35.04 -10.44
C GLY A 8 22.20 -33.76 -10.81
N ALA A 9 22.41 -33.26 -12.03
CA ALA A 9 21.50 -32.25 -12.56
C ALA A 9 20.10 -32.86 -12.56
N ARG A 10 19.17 -32.30 -11.78
CA ARG A 10 17.75 -32.52 -12.05
C ARG A 10 17.56 -32.06 -13.48
N THR A 11 17.40 -33.01 -14.40
CA THR A 11 16.84 -32.72 -15.72
C THR A 11 15.55 -31.96 -15.43
N PRO A 12 15.38 -30.72 -15.89
CA PRO A 12 14.08 -30.08 -15.81
C PRO A 12 13.11 -31.05 -16.45
N ALA A 13 12.03 -31.41 -15.75
CA ALA A 13 10.96 -32.14 -16.41
C ALA A 13 10.52 -31.26 -17.58
N THR A 14 10.87 -31.66 -18.80
CA THR A 14 10.37 -31.08 -20.04
C THR A 14 8.92 -31.53 -20.20
N GLY A 15 8.06 -31.00 -19.32
CA GLY A 15 6.64 -30.92 -19.64
C GLY A 15 6.45 -30.02 -20.86
N PRO A 16 5.36 -30.16 -21.62
CA PRO A 16 5.03 -29.22 -22.69
C PRO A 16 5.00 -27.82 -22.08
N PHE A 17 5.96 -26.97 -22.44
CA PHE A 17 6.01 -25.61 -21.92
C PHE A 17 4.85 -24.85 -22.53
N HIS A 18 3.83 -24.59 -21.72
CA HIS A 18 2.75 -23.69 -22.06
C HIS A 18 3.15 -22.28 -21.64
N HIS A 19 3.39 -21.41 -22.61
CA HIS A 19 3.62 -19.99 -22.35
C HIS A 19 2.27 -19.35 -22.02
N VAL A 20 2.17 -18.73 -20.84
CA VAL A 20 1.02 -17.89 -20.48
C VAL A 20 1.39 -16.43 -20.72
N GLU A 21 0.57 -15.75 -21.51
CA GLU A 21 0.78 -14.35 -21.89
C GLU A 21 -0.52 -13.56 -21.82
N VAL A 22 -0.40 -12.23 -21.80
CA VAL A 22 -1.54 -11.34 -22.03
C VAL A 22 -1.98 -11.49 -23.49
N ALA A 23 -3.25 -11.76 -23.69
CA ALA A 23 -3.82 -12.00 -25.00
C ALA A 23 -3.82 -10.72 -25.86
N ASP A 24 -3.35 -10.84 -27.09
CA ASP A 24 -3.65 -9.88 -28.15
C ASP A 24 -5.12 -10.02 -28.63
N ALA A 25 -5.53 -9.19 -29.59
CA ALA A 25 -6.90 -9.21 -30.13
C ALA A 25 -7.28 -10.57 -30.77
N ALA A 26 -6.34 -11.21 -31.46
CA ALA A 26 -6.57 -12.49 -32.12
C ALA A 26 -6.73 -13.62 -31.08
N ALA A 27 -5.84 -13.66 -30.09
CA ALA A 27 -5.89 -14.59 -28.97
C ALA A 27 -7.16 -14.39 -28.12
N THR A 28 -7.58 -13.14 -27.90
CA THR A 28 -8.84 -12.83 -27.21
C THR A 28 -10.04 -13.40 -27.98
N THR A 29 -10.04 -13.28 -29.31
CA THR A 29 -11.08 -13.89 -30.16
C THR A 29 -11.07 -15.41 -30.05
N ARG A 30 -9.90 -16.05 -30.09
CA ARG A 30 -9.77 -17.52 -29.93
C ARG A 30 -10.22 -17.98 -28.54
N TYR A 31 -9.90 -17.21 -27.50
CA TYR A 31 -10.36 -17.45 -26.13
C TYR A 31 -11.90 -17.39 -26.00
N ARG A 32 -12.54 -16.39 -26.62
CA ARG A 32 -14.02 -16.28 -26.64
C ARG A 32 -14.68 -17.48 -27.32
N VAL A 33 -14.09 -18.01 -28.40
CA VAL A 33 -14.57 -19.25 -29.05
C VAL A 33 -14.49 -20.43 -28.07
N LEU A 34 -13.35 -20.65 -27.41
CA LEU A 34 -13.19 -21.74 -26.43
C LEU A 34 -14.19 -21.64 -25.26
N ARG A 35 -14.45 -20.42 -24.77
CA ARG A 35 -15.43 -20.17 -23.71
C ARG A 35 -16.84 -20.55 -24.15
N ARG A 36 -17.27 -20.11 -25.34
CA ARG A 36 -18.59 -20.44 -25.89
C ARG A 36 -18.76 -21.94 -26.06
N GLU A 37 -17.80 -22.61 -26.69
CA GLU A 37 -17.82 -24.08 -26.86
C GLU A 37 -17.93 -24.81 -25.52
N THR A 38 -17.28 -24.30 -24.48
CA THR A 38 -17.25 -24.98 -23.17
C THR A 38 -18.47 -24.66 -22.32
N PHE A 39 -18.75 -23.38 -22.09
CA PHE A 39 -19.76 -22.95 -21.12
C PHE A 39 -21.17 -22.89 -21.69
N VAL A 40 -21.32 -22.57 -22.98
CA VAL A 40 -22.64 -22.52 -23.64
C VAL A 40 -22.97 -23.88 -24.22
N GLU A 41 -22.14 -24.40 -25.13
CA GLU A 41 -22.50 -25.58 -25.93
C GLU A 41 -22.38 -26.90 -25.16
N ARG A 42 -21.31 -27.09 -24.38
CA ARG A 42 -21.09 -28.36 -23.65
C ARG A 42 -21.72 -28.40 -22.26
N GLN A 43 -21.55 -27.33 -21.48
CA GLN A 43 -22.01 -27.32 -20.09
C GLN A 43 -23.41 -26.73 -19.92
N GLY A 44 -23.93 -25.96 -20.89
CA GLY A 44 -25.23 -25.31 -20.78
C GLY A 44 -25.34 -24.33 -19.60
N LEU A 45 -24.21 -23.76 -19.14
CA LEU A 45 -24.18 -22.81 -18.03
C LEU A 45 -24.86 -21.49 -18.41
N PHE A 46 -24.69 -21.04 -19.65
CA PHE A 46 -25.16 -19.74 -20.09
C PHE A 46 -25.84 -19.83 -21.46
N ALA A 47 -26.77 -18.92 -21.73
CA ALA A 47 -27.29 -18.70 -23.09
C ALA A 47 -26.28 -17.93 -23.95
N ASP A 48 -25.63 -16.93 -23.35
CA ASP A 48 -24.45 -16.24 -23.86
C ASP A 48 -23.44 -16.08 -22.72
N ASP A 49 -22.17 -16.31 -23.01
CA ASP A 49 -21.08 -16.30 -22.03
C ASP A 49 -20.51 -14.89 -21.78
N LEU A 50 -20.84 -13.92 -22.65
CA LEU A 50 -20.38 -12.55 -22.55
C LEU A 50 -21.07 -11.77 -21.43
N ASP A 51 -20.32 -10.87 -20.78
CA ASP A 51 -20.86 -9.87 -19.86
C ASP A 51 -20.07 -8.56 -19.92
N TRP A 52 -20.49 -7.55 -19.15
CA TRP A 52 -19.91 -6.20 -19.17
C TRP A 52 -18.38 -6.16 -18.98
N ARG A 53 -17.81 -7.19 -18.36
CA ARG A 53 -16.36 -7.27 -18.13
C ARG A 53 -15.60 -7.52 -19.42
N ASP A 54 -16.21 -8.18 -20.40
CA ASP A 54 -15.60 -8.45 -21.69
C ASP A 54 -15.37 -7.16 -22.51
N ASP A 55 -16.06 -6.08 -22.14
CA ASP A 55 -15.96 -4.75 -22.75
C ASP A 55 -15.26 -3.71 -21.84
N ASP A 56 -14.95 -4.06 -20.58
CA ASP A 56 -14.23 -3.17 -19.68
C ASP A 56 -12.73 -3.15 -20.04
N PRO A 57 -12.13 -1.97 -20.33
CA PRO A 57 -10.73 -1.85 -20.73
C PRO A 57 -9.73 -2.28 -19.65
N ARG A 58 -10.17 -2.41 -18.39
CA ARG A 58 -9.34 -2.89 -17.27
C ARG A 58 -9.33 -4.41 -17.18
N THR A 59 -10.23 -5.10 -17.88
CA THR A 59 -10.22 -6.57 -17.94
C THR A 59 -9.06 -7.04 -18.79
N VAL A 60 -8.25 -7.92 -18.21
CA VAL A 60 -7.15 -8.58 -18.88
C VAL A 60 -7.55 -10.01 -19.19
N VAL A 61 -7.19 -10.49 -20.38
CA VAL A 61 -7.29 -11.90 -20.76
C VAL A 61 -5.89 -12.49 -20.80
N LEU A 62 -5.68 -13.56 -20.05
CA LEU A 62 -4.46 -14.36 -20.11
C LEU A 62 -4.75 -15.64 -20.90
N VAL A 63 -3.89 -15.98 -21.85
CA VAL A 63 -4.01 -17.20 -22.66
C VAL A 63 -2.79 -18.08 -22.50
N ALA A 64 -3.00 -19.39 -22.56
CA ALA A 64 -1.95 -20.38 -22.65
C ALA A 64 -1.85 -20.87 -24.09
N ARG A 65 -0.63 -20.95 -24.64
CA ARG A 65 -0.36 -21.52 -25.96
C ARG A 65 0.33 -22.87 -25.87
N ASP A 66 0.08 -23.74 -26.86
CA ASP A 66 0.90 -24.93 -27.07
C ASP A 66 2.17 -24.60 -27.87
N THR A 67 3.00 -25.61 -28.12
CA THR A 67 4.26 -25.46 -28.89
C THR A 67 4.03 -25.07 -30.35
N GLY A 68 2.81 -25.22 -30.86
CA GLY A 68 2.41 -24.77 -32.20
C GLY A 68 1.92 -23.32 -32.22
N GLY A 69 1.85 -22.65 -31.06
CA GLY A 69 1.36 -21.28 -30.93
C GLY A 69 -0.16 -21.17 -30.83
N GLU A 70 -0.89 -22.29 -30.80
CA GLU A 70 -2.35 -22.29 -30.71
C GLU A 70 -2.83 -22.05 -29.28
N VAL A 71 -3.89 -21.24 -29.11
CA VAL A 71 -4.46 -20.93 -27.79
C VAL A 71 -5.19 -22.15 -27.24
N VAL A 72 -4.61 -22.81 -26.24
CA VAL A 72 -5.14 -24.03 -25.60
C VAL A 72 -5.94 -23.77 -24.32
N GLY A 73 -5.95 -22.54 -23.83
CA GLY A 73 -6.76 -22.15 -22.68
C GLY A 73 -6.64 -20.67 -22.40
N GLY A 74 -7.49 -20.18 -21.50
CA GLY A 74 -7.41 -18.81 -21.04
C GLY A 74 -8.23 -18.55 -19.80
N VAL A 75 -7.99 -17.40 -19.19
CA VAL A 75 -8.71 -16.87 -18.05
C VAL A 75 -8.77 -15.36 -18.19
N ARG A 76 -9.88 -14.76 -17.78
CA ARG A 76 -9.97 -13.30 -17.66
C ARG A 76 -9.95 -12.89 -16.20
N LEU A 77 -9.44 -11.70 -15.93
CA LEU A 77 -9.47 -11.08 -14.63
C LEU A 77 -9.63 -9.56 -14.75
N GLY A 78 -10.26 -8.94 -13.75
CA GLY A 78 -10.48 -7.49 -13.72
C GLY A 78 -11.32 -7.05 -12.52
N PRO A 79 -11.70 -5.76 -12.44
CA PRO A 79 -12.39 -5.16 -11.27
C PRO A 79 -13.74 -5.81 -10.96
N ALA A 80 -14.05 -6.14 -9.71
CA ALA A 80 -15.22 -6.92 -9.27
C ALA A 80 -16.60 -6.28 -9.53
N GLU A 81 -16.65 -4.96 -9.67
CA GLU A 81 -17.88 -4.20 -9.87
C GLU A 81 -17.69 -3.18 -11.00
N PRO A 82 -18.78 -2.77 -11.69
CA PRO A 82 -18.71 -1.64 -12.61
C PRO A 82 -18.41 -0.35 -11.83
N GLY A 83 -17.79 0.63 -12.51
CA GLY A 83 -17.43 1.92 -11.90
C GLY A 83 -15.97 1.96 -11.41
N ALA A 84 -15.70 2.74 -10.37
CA ALA A 84 -14.34 2.99 -9.88
C ALA A 84 -13.66 1.70 -9.40
N ASP A 85 -12.40 1.50 -9.78
CA ASP A 85 -11.61 0.37 -9.26
C ASP A 85 -11.24 0.65 -7.79
N VAL A 86 -11.77 -0.18 -6.90
CA VAL A 86 -11.50 -0.15 -5.45
C VAL A 86 -10.44 -1.17 -5.03
N GLY A 87 -9.74 -1.81 -5.98
CA GLY A 87 -8.74 -2.84 -5.71
C GLY A 87 -9.36 -4.21 -5.38
N TRP A 88 -10.66 -4.38 -5.61
CA TRP A 88 -11.32 -5.68 -5.57
C TRP A 88 -11.44 -6.21 -6.99
N TRP A 89 -10.74 -7.31 -7.29
CA TRP A 89 -10.71 -7.94 -8.59
C TRP A 89 -11.31 -9.35 -8.52
N VAL A 90 -11.76 -9.85 -9.66
CA VAL A 90 -12.26 -11.22 -9.81
C VAL A 90 -11.61 -11.93 -10.98
N GLY A 91 -11.30 -13.21 -10.79
CA GLY A 91 -10.91 -14.13 -11.85
C GLY A 91 -12.14 -14.91 -12.33
N GLY A 92 -12.29 -15.08 -13.64
CA GLY A 92 -13.45 -15.78 -14.19
C GLY A 92 -13.21 -16.39 -15.57
N ARG A 93 -14.16 -17.21 -16.00
CA ARG A 93 -14.17 -17.84 -17.34
C ARG A 93 -12.85 -18.56 -17.67
N LEU A 94 -12.30 -19.26 -16.68
CA LEU A 94 -11.15 -20.15 -16.88
C LEU A 94 -11.57 -21.34 -17.74
N VAL A 95 -10.99 -21.45 -18.91
CA VAL A 95 -11.27 -22.55 -19.84
C VAL A 95 -9.97 -23.16 -20.35
N VAL A 96 -9.96 -24.48 -20.50
CA VAL A 96 -8.87 -25.23 -21.10
C VAL A 96 -9.45 -26.16 -22.15
N ARG A 97 -8.84 -26.18 -23.33
CA ARG A 97 -9.23 -27.05 -24.45
C ARG A 97 -9.12 -28.52 -24.01
N PRO A 98 -10.16 -29.35 -24.26
CA PRO A 98 -10.08 -30.77 -23.97
C PRO A 98 -8.92 -31.44 -24.71
N GLY A 99 -8.24 -32.38 -24.05
CA GLY A 99 -7.11 -33.13 -24.62
C GLY A 99 -5.78 -32.37 -24.68
N ALA A 100 -5.74 -31.06 -24.39
CA ALA A 100 -4.54 -30.23 -24.46
C ALA A 100 -3.57 -30.42 -23.26
N GLY A 101 -3.36 -31.65 -22.79
CA GLY A 101 -2.54 -31.92 -21.60
C GLY A 101 -3.14 -31.25 -20.35
N ALA A 102 -4.39 -31.61 -20.02
CA ALA A 102 -5.16 -31.04 -18.91
C ALA A 102 -4.41 -31.01 -17.55
N ALA A 103 -3.38 -31.85 -17.39
CA ALA A 103 -2.46 -31.82 -16.25
C ALA A 103 -1.51 -30.62 -16.32
N GLY A 104 -2.01 -29.41 -16.04
CA GLY A 104 -1.17 -28.26 -15.69
C GLY A 104 -1.60 -26.91 -16.25
N VAL A 105 -2.22 -26.87 -17.44
CA VAL A 105 -2.59 -25.59 -18.11
C VAL A 105 -3.50 -24.74 -17.25
N GLY A 106 -4.57 -25.32 -16.69
CA GLY A 106 -5.49 -24.60 -15.81
C GLY A 106 -4.79 -24.06 -14.56
N SER A 107 -3.88 -24.83 -13.98
CA SER A 107 -3.08 -24.38 -12.83
C SER A 107 -2.13 -23.25 -13.19
N ALA A 108 -1.49 -23.31 -14.36
CA ALA A 108 -0.60 -22.26 -14.85
C ALA A 108 -1.37 -20.95 -15.10
N LEU A 109 -2.55 -21.02 -15.71
CA LEU A 109 -3.44 -19.87 -15.90
C LEU A 109 -3.89 -19.26 -14.57
N VAL A 110 -4.30 -20.07 -13.60
CA VAL A 110 -4.68 -19.58 -12.26
C VAL A 110 -3.50 -18.90 -11.58
N ARG A 111 -2.30 -19.50 -11.59
CA ARG A 111 -1.10 -18.88 -11.01
C ARG A 111 -0.75 -17.55 -11.69
N ALA A 112 -0.83 -17.51 -13.03
CA ALA A 112 -0.58 -16.29 -13.79
C ALA A 112 -1.62 -15.21 -13.48
N ALA A 113 -2.89 -15.57 -13.33
CA ALA A 113 -3.95 -14.65 -12.93
C ALA A 113 -3.71 -14.08 -11.53
N CYS A 114 -3.33 -14.91 -10.55
CA CYS A 114 -2.98 -14.42 -9.21
C CYS A 114 -1.80 -13.44 -9.25
N ALA A 115 -0.72 -13.79 -9.95
CA ALA A 115 0.45 -12.93 -10.08
C ALA A 115 0.12 -11.61 -10.79
N HIS A 116 -0.74 -11.66 -11.82
CA HIS A 116 -1.18 -10.47 -12.53
C HIS A 116 -2.06 -9.57 -11.66
N ALA A 117 -3.03 -10.13 -10.91
CA ALA A 117 -3.86 -9.37 -9.98
C ALA A 117 -3.00 -8.66 -8.91
N GLU A 118 -2.05 -9.36 -8.31
CA GLU A 118 -1.12 -8.77 -7.34
C GLU A 118 -0.23 -7.69 -7.96
N GLY A 119 0.27 -7.92 -9.17
CA GLY A 119 1.08 -6.96 -9.92
C GLY A 119 0.31 -5.70 -10.30
N ALA A 120 -0.97 -5.83 -10.63
CA ALA A 120 -1.88 -4.72 -10.92
C ALA A 120 -2.33 -3.94 -9.65
N GLY A 121 -1.96 -4.41 -8.46
CA GLY A 121 -2.30 -3.75 -7.21
C GLY A 121 -3.70 -4.06 -6.70
N ALA A 122 -4.26 -5.22 -7.06
CA ALA A 122 -5.43 -5.74 -6.36
C ALA A 122 -5.10 -5.98 -4.88
N LEU A 123 -6.08 -5.74 -4.02
CA LEU A 123 -6.04 -5.95 -2.57
C LEU A 123 -7.02 -7.04 -2.12
N ARG A 124 -8.02 -7.35 -2.96
CA ARG A 124 -8.90 -8.51 -2.83
C ARG A 124 -9.05 -9.17 -4.18
N PHE A 125 -8.82 -10.48 -4.26
CA PHE A 125 -8.95 -11.24 -5.50
C PHE A 125 -9.79 -12.50 -5.29
N ASP A 126 -10.97 -12.51 -5.89
CA ASP A 126 -11.97 -13.55 -5.70
C ASP A 126 -12.23 -14.34 -6.99
N ALA A 127 -12.80 -15.53 -6.86
CA ALA A 127 -13.30 -16.30 -7.99
C ALA A 127 -14.51 -17.14 -7.56
N THR A 128 -15.52 -17.24 -8.41
CA THR A 128 -16.59 -18.24 -8.25
C THR A 128 -16.20 -19.50 -8.99
N VAL A 129 -15.85 -20.55 -8.27
CA VAL A 129 -15.28 -21.79 -8.80
C VAL A 129 -16.33 -22.89 -8.73
N GLN A 130 -16.58 -23.61 -9.83
CA GLN A 130 -17.46 -24.78 -9.81
C GLN A 130 -17.03 -25.75 -8.70
N ALA A 131 -17.98 -26.30 -7.94
CA ALA A 131 -17.68 -27.12 -6.77
C ALA A 131 -16.70 -28.27 -7.04
N ALA A 132 -16.77 -28.90 -8.23
CA ALA A 132 -15.85 -29.95 -8.66
C ALA A 132 -14.36 -29.52 -8.72
N ASN A 133 -14.09 -28.23 -8.91
CA ASN A 133 -12.74 -27.67 -9.05
C ASN A 133 -12.20 -27.07 -7.74
N GLU A 134 -12.97 -27.07 -6.65
CA GLU A 134 -12.55 -26.46 -5.37
C GLU A 134 -11.24 -27.05 -4.84
N ARG A 135 -11.07 -28.38 -4.92
CA ARG A 135 -9.87 -29.07 -4.44
C ARG A 135 -8.60 -28.60 -5.18
N LEU A 136 -8.71 -28.36 -6.49
CA LEU A 136 -7.61 -27.83 -7.29
C LEU A 136 -7.21 -26.45 -6.78
N PHE A 137 -8.16 -25.53 -6.63
CA PHE A 137 -7.91 -24.17 -6.19
C PHE A 137 -7.32 -24.13 -4.77
N ARG A 138 -7.83 -24.95 -3.84
CA ARG A 138 -7.22 -25.11 -2.51
C ARG A 138 -5.76 -25.58 -2.60
N GLY A 139 -5.46 -26.55 -3.48
CA GLY A 139 -4.09 -27.01 -3.74
C GLY A 139 -3.17 -25.95 -4.34
N LEU A 140 -3.73 -24.91 -4.97
CA LEU A 140 -3.00 -23.76 -5.49
C LEU A 140 -2.80 -22.63 -4.46
N GLY A 141 -3.45 -22.71 -3.30
CA GLY A 141 -3.36 -21.72 -2.20
C GLY A 141 -4.60 -20.85 -2.01
N TRP A 142 -5.67 -21.07 -2.79
CA TRP A 142 -6.94 -20.35 -2.60
C TRP A 142 -7.69 -20.86 -1.36
N ARG A 143 -8.45 -19.96 -0.72
CA ARG A 143 -9.28 -20.25 0.45
C ARG A 143 -10.74 -20.26 0.05
N SER A 144 -11.50 -21.26 0.50
CA SER A 144 -12.95 -21.29 0.33
C SER A 144 -13.60 -20.29 1.30
N VAL A 145 -14.49 -19.44 0.77
CA VAL A 145 -15.22 -18.44 1.56
C VAL A 145 -16.62 -18.96 1.89
N ARG A 146 -17.43 -19.27 0.86
CA ARG A 146 -18.79 -19.79 1.03
C ARG A 146 -19.31 -20.48 -0.23
N PRO A 147 -20.24 -21.43 -0.12
CA PRO A 147 -21.01 -21.92 -1.27
C PRO A 147 -21.80 -20.79 -1.93
N VAL A 148 -21.91 -20.83 -3.26
CA VAL A 148 -22.71 -19.90 -4.06
C VAL A 148 -23.31 -20.64 -5.26
N THR A 149 -24.44 -20.14 -5.78
CA THR A 149 -25.02 -20.66 -7.01
C THR A 149 -24.74 -19.68 -8.14
N VAL A 150 -24.15 -20.15 -9.23
CA VAL A 150 -23.91 -19.35 -10.44
C VAL A 150 -24.59 -20.06 -11.60
N ALA A 151 -25.51 -19.35 -12.26
CA ALA A 151 -26.32 -19.86 -13.37
C ALA A 151 -26.95 -21.24 -13.09
N GLY A 152 -27.55 -21.40 -11.91
CA GLY A 152 -28.22 -22.63 -11.49
C GLY A 152 -27.29 -23.79 -11.08
N HIS A 153 -25.97 -23.57 -11.06
CA HIS A 153 -24.99 -24.60 -10.74
C HIS A 153 -24.22 -24.29 -9.45
N ASP A 154 -23.84 -25.34 -8.73
CA ASP A 154 -23.09 -25.25 -7.48
C ASP A 154 -21.66 -24.77 -7.71
N HIS A 155 -21.34 -23.67 -7.04
CA HIS A 155 -20.03 -23.05 -7.02
C HIS A 155 -19.61 -22.76 -5.58
N VAL A 156 -18.36 -22.40 -5.42
CA VAL A 156 -17.78 -21.91 -4.18
C VAL A 156 -17.14 -20.56 -4.49
N LEU A 157 -17.49 -19.53 -3.72
CA LEU A 157 -16.73 -18.29 -3.69
C LEU A 157 -15.40 -18.60 -3.01
N MET A 158 -14.30 -18.41 -3.74
CA MET A 158 -12.95 -18.62 -3.25
C MET A 158 -12.17 -17.32 -3.32
N ARG A 159 -11.21 -17.16 -2.40
CA ARG A 159 -10.35 -15.97 -2.30
C ARG A 159 -8.87 -16.34 -2.35
N TRP A 160 -8.13 -15.56 -3.14
CA TRP A 160 -6.68 -15.60 -3.13
C TRP A 160 -6.15 -14.68 -2.02
N PRO A 161 -5.26 -15.17 -1.13
CA PRO A 161 -4.68 -14.34 -0.09
C PRO A 161 -3.69 -13.33 -0.69
N ILE A 162 -3.97 -12.04 -0.54
CA ILE A 162 -3.06 -10.96 -0.94
C ILE A 162 -2.40 -10.37 0.31
N GLY A 163 -1.08 -10.52 0.40
CA GLY A 163 -0.31 -10.15 1.60
C GLY A 163 0.39 -8.79 1.53
N ARG A 164 0.17 -7.96 0.50
CA ARG A 164 0.95 -6.75 0.22
C ARG A 164 1.04 -5.79 1.42
N ILE A 165 -0.09 -5.48 2.05
CA ILE A 165 -0.16 -4.54 3.19
C ILE A 165 0.55 -5.11 4.41
N ALA A 166 0.22 -6.34 4.80
CA ALA A 166 0.84 -7.01 5.93
C ALA A 166 2.37 -7.08 5.75
N ALA A 167 2.84 -7.46 4.55
CA ALA A 167 4.26 -7.55 4.23
C ALA A 167 4.99 -6.20 4.35
N LEU A 168 4.33 -5.09 3.96
CA LEU A 168 4.91 -3.76 4.09
C LEU A 168 5.03 -3.33 5.57
N ALA A 169 3.96 -3.48 6.35
CA ALA A 169 3.97 -3.17 7.79
C ALA A 169 5.02 -4.01 8.54
N ASP A 170 5.10 -5.29 8.18
CA ASP A 170 6.05 -6.26 8.69
C ASP A 170 7.51 -5.90 8.42
N ALA A 171 7.80 -5.40 7.21
CA ALA A 171 9.15 -5.02 6.80
C ALA A 171 9.62 -3.72 7.42
N THR A 172 8.69 -2.84 7.82
CA THR A 172 8.99 -1.46 8.24
C THR A 172 8.88 -1.24 9.75
N LYS A 173 7.90 -1.84 10.44
CA LYS A 173 7.55 -1.47 11.81
C LYS A 173 7.55 -2.63 12.82
N ARG A 174 7.27 -3.87 12.41
CA ARG A 174 7.04 -5.00 13.33
C ARG A 174 8.19 -5.30 14.31
N ARG A 175 9.43 -4.97 13.97
CA ARG A 175 10.60 -5.22 14.83
C ARG A 175 10.77 -4.19 15.95
N LEU A 176 10.08 -3.05 15.88
CA LEU A 176 10.31 -1.91 16.77
C LEU A 176 9.99 -2.23 18.23
N GLY A 177 8.81 -2.79 18.52
CA GLY A 177 8.40 -3.08 19.89
C GLY A 177 9.36 -4.00 20.64
N ALA A 178 9.86 -5.04 19.97
CA ALA A 178 10.85 -5.94 20.56
C ALA A 178 12.22 -5.27 20.74
N LEU A 179 12.65 -4.42 19.80
CA LEU A 179 13.93 -3.72 19.86
C LEU A 179 13.96 -2.64 20.94
N LEU A 180 12.83 -1.96 21.16
CA LEU A 180 12.68 -0.85 22.10
C LEU A 180 12.11 -1.31 23.46
N ALA A 181 11.98 -2.61 23.67
CA ALA A 181 11.47 -3.16 24.92
C ALA A 181 12.32 -2.68 26.12
N GLY A 182 11.66 -2.12 27.14
CA GLY A 182 12.31 -1.54 28.30
C GLY A 182 12.70 -0.05 28.15
N MET A 183 12.45 0.54 26.98
CA MET A 183 12.49 1.99 26.76
C MET A 183 11.06 2.55 26.70
N SER A 184 10.91 3.84 26.97
CA SER A 184 9.66 4.59 26.74
C SER A 184 9.92 5.84 25.91
N PRO A 185 10.32 5.69 24.63
CA PRO A 185 10.63 6.83 23.75
C PRO A 185 9.40 7.72 23.60
N GLY A 186 9.56 9.04 23.75
CA GLY A 186 8.45 10.01 23.68
C GLY A 186 7.85 10.38 25.04
N GLY A 187 7.92 9.49 26.04
CA GLY A 187 7.35 9.71 27.37
C GLY A 187 5.85 9.41 27.45
N PRO A 188 5.24 9.59 28.64
CA PRO A 188 3.85 9.20 28.89
C PRO A 188 2.85 9.88 27.92
N GLY A 189 2.01 9.08 27.24
CA GLY A 189 1.01 9.56 26.29
C GLY A 189 1.52 9.75 24.86
N PHE A 190 2.81 9.57 24.62
CA PHE A 190 3.48 9.79 23.34
C PHE A 190 4.45 8.64 22.98
N VAL A 191 4.24 7.46 23.56
CA VAL A 191 5.11 6.30 23.27
C VAL A 191 4.91 5.85 21.83
N GLY A 192 5.99 5.89 21.05
CA GLY A 192 5.97 5.47 19.65
C GLY A 192 5.24 6.45 18.71
N ASP A 193 5.07 7.69 19.15
CA ASP A 193 4.46 8.76 18.37
C ASP A 193 5.41 9.33 17.29
N ASP A 194 4.89 10.19 16.42
CA ASP A 194 5.67 10.76 15.30
C ASP A 194 6.75 11.74 15.79
N GLY A 195 6.55 12.33 16.96
CA GLY A 195 7.56 13.13 17.64
C GLY A 195 7.48 12.99 19.16
N ALA A 196 8.47 13.56 19.84
CA ALA A 196 8.56 13.53 21.30
C ALA A 196 8.47 14.95 21.87
N PRO A 197 7.52 15.25 22.77
CA PRO A 197 7.56 16.46 23.57
C PRO A 197 8.87 16.52 24.39
N VAL A 198 9.57 17.64 24.31
CA VAL A 198 10.84 17.83 25.03
C VAL A 198 10.54 18.31 26.46
N PRO A 199 10.95 17.56 27.51
CA PRO A 199 10.60 17.87 28.88
C PRO A 199 10.98 19.30 29.31
N GLY A 200 10.05 19.99 29.99
CA GLY A 200 10.28 21.34 30.51
C GLY A 200 10.26 22.45 29.46
N SER A 201 9.78 22.16 28.25
CA SER A 201 9.66 23.13 27.15
C SER A 201 8.37 22.95 26.36
N ASP A 202 8.12 23.84 25.41
CA ASP A 202 7.05 23.73 24.40
C ASP A 202 7.58 23.16 23.07
N LEU A 203 8.75 22.51 23.08
CA LEU A 203 9.35 21.91 21.90
C LEU A 203 8.87 20.48 21.70
N VAL A 204 8.77 20.09 20.42
CA VAL A 204 8.61 18.71 19.96
C VAL A 204 9.82 18.39 19.09
N ALA A 205 10.43 17.23 19.30
CA ALA A 205 11.53 16.73 18.50
C ALA A 205 11.08 15.54 17.64
N ALA A 206 11.38 15.59 16.35
CA ALA A 206 11.25 14.47 15.42
C ALA A 206 12.63 14.15 14.85
N CYS A 207 12.91 12.88 14.56
CA CYS A 207 14.19 12.47 14.01
C CYS A 207 14.01 11.27 13.11
N ASP A 208 14.56 11.38 11.90
CA ASP A 208 14.37 10.37 10.88
C ASP A 208 15.65 10.09 10.09
N ALA A 209 15.85 8.81 9.79
CA ALA A 209 16.98 8.32 9.00
C ALA A 209 16.50 7.91 7.60
N ILE A 210 17.18 8.42 6.57
CA ILE A 210 16.82 8.10 5.19
C ILE A 210 17.52 6.82 4.75
N VAL A 211 16.76 5.94 4.10
CA VAL A 211 17.23 4.63 3.62
C VAL A 211 18.50 4.82 2.76
N PRO A 212 19.65 4.20 3.12
CA PRO A 212 20.92 4.43 2.42
C PRO A 212 20.86 4.22 0.90
N ALA A 213 20.11 3.21 0.44
CA ALA A 213 19.93 2.94 -0.98
C ALA A 213 19.24 4.11 -1.74
N MET A 214 18.37 4.87 -1.08
CA MET A 214 17.78 6.08 -1.66
C MET A 214 18.79 7.23 -1.69
N VAL A 215 19.56 7.43 -0.61
CA VAL A 215 20.63 8.44 -0.56
C VAL A 215 21.63 8.20 -1.69
N GLU A 216 22.00 6.94 -1.92
CA GLU A 216 22.93 6.54 -2.98
C GLU A 216 22.35 6.76 -4.39
N ARG A 217 21.11 6.31 -4.63
CA ARG A 217 20.49 6.34 -5.97
C ARG A 217 20.02 7.74 -6.38
N ASP A 218 19.46 8.50 -5.45
CA ASP A 218 18.81 9.79 -5.72
C ASP A 218 19.10 10.78 -4.57
N PRO A 219 20.35 11.25 -4.43
CA PRO A 219 20.80 12.04 -3.27
C PRO A 219 20.07 13.36 -3.10
N GLU A 220 19.75 14.07 -4.19
CA GLU A 220 18.98 15.31 -4.14
C GLU A 220 17.55 15.04 -3.61
N TRP A 221 16.93 13.95 -4.06
CA TRP A 221 15.63 13.57 -3.52
C TRP A 221 15.69 13.10 -2.08
N ALA A 222 16.73 12.36 -1.70
CA ALA A 222 16.97 11.97 -0.33
C ALA A 222 17.10 13.18 0.60
N GLY A 223 17.81 14.21 0.16
CA GLY A 223 17.89 15.50 0.86
C GLY A 223 16.54 16.20 0.98
N TRP A 224 15.74 16.22 -0.08
CA TRP A 224 14.38 16.78 0.00
C TRP A 224 13.50 16.01 0.98
N CYS A 225 13.50 14.67 0.87
CA CYS A 225 12.71 13.80 1.72
C CYS A 225 13.12 13.88 3.20
N SER A 226 14.40 14.12 3.51
CA SER A 226 14.83 14.22 4.91
C SER A 226 14.22 15.39 5.67
N VAL A 227 13.97 16.51 4.98
CA VAL A 227 13.19 17.62 5.54
C VAL A 227 11.71 17.25 5.56
N LEU A 228 11.18 16.75 4.45
CA LEU A 228 9.77 16.42 4.27
C LEU A 228 9.20 15.53 5.38
N VAL A 229 9.84 14.38 5.64
CA VAL A 229 9.37 13.38 6.62
C VAL A 229 9.33 13.98 8.03
N ASN A 230 10.39 14.65 8.43
CA ASN A 230 10.48 15.28 9.75
C ASN A 230 9.47 16.42 9.92
N LEU A 231 9.16 17.18 8.86
CA LEU A 231 8.14 18.21 8.94
C LEU A 231 6.73 17.62 9.03
N ASN A 232 6.47 16.50 8.35
CA ASN A 232 5.22 15.75 8.49
C ASN A 232 5.06 15.21 9.93
N ASP A 233 6.12 14.67 10.54
CA ASP A 233 6.09 14.24 11.94
C ASP A 233 5.69 15.38 12.88
N LEU A 234 6.33 16.56 12.73
CA LEU A 234 5.98 17.74 13.52
C LEU A 234 4.53 18.19 13.27
N ALA A 235 4.08 18.14 12.02
CA ALA A 235 2.69 18.47 11.67
C ALA A 235 1.70 17.50 12.33
N ALA A 236 1.97 16.19 12.35
CA ALA A 236 1.12 15.20 13.02
C ALA A 236 0.99 15.48 14.53
N MET A 237 2.05 15.98 15.16
CA MET A 237 2.04 16.42 16.57
C MET A 237 1.36 17.79 16.77
N GLY A 238 0.89 18.45 15.71
CA GLY A 238 0.34 19.80 15.75
C GLY A 238 1.37 20.88 16.06
N ALA A 239 2.66 20.61 15.82
CA ALA A 239 3.78 21.50 16.09
C ALA A 239 4.14 22.37 14.88
N THR A 240 4.42 23.65 15.13
CA THR A 240 4.96 24.55 14.09
C THR A 240 6.47 24.35 13.99
N PRO A 241 7.04 24.06 12.80
CA PRO A 241 8.48 23.89 12.66
C PRO A 241 9.28 25.12 13.09
N VAL A 242 10.35 24.88 13.85
CA VAL A 242 11.34 25.88 14.29
C VAL A 242 12.60 25.79 13.44
N GLY A 243 13.05 24.58 13.11
CA GLY A 243 14.25 24.36 12.31
C GLY A 243 14.67 22.90 12.26
N VAL A 244 15.68 22.60 11.44
CA VAL A 244 16.21 21.25 11.24
C VAL A 244 17.72 21.19 11.47
N LEU A 245 18.21 20.03 11.91
CA LEU A 245 19.62 19.67 12.04
C LEU A 245 19.90 18.45 11.16
N ASP A 246 21.04 18.40 10.48
CA ASP A 246 21.42 17.27 9.62
C ASP A 246 22.69 16.53 10.05
N ALA A 247 22.76 15.24 9.75
CA ALA A 247 23.95 14.42 9.82
C ALA A 247 24.13 13.67 8.49
N VAL A 248 25.20 14.00 7.76
CA VAL A 248 25.47 13.52 6.40
C VAL A 248 26.78 12.73 6.35
N GLY A 249 26.69 11.47 5.96
CA GLY A 249 27.83 10.65 5.54
C GLY A 249 27.90 10.61 4.01
N ALA A 250 29.06 10.92 3.45
CA ALA A 250 29.26 10.96 2.02
C ALA A 250 30.64 10.40 1.62
N ARG A 251 30.71 9.82 0.42
CA ARG A 251 31.99 9.35 -0.15
C ARG A 251 32.93 10.51 -0.50
N ASP A 252 32.39 11.63 -0.96
CA ASP A 252 33.13 12.82 -1.39
C ASP A 252 32.25 14.09 -1.29
N ALA A 253 32.88 15.26 -1.48
CA ALA A 253 32.21 16.55 -1.38
C ALA A 253 31.13 16.78 -2.45
N SER A 254 31.30 16.21 -3.65
CA SER A 254 30.33 16.36 -4.74
C SER A 254 29.03 15.61 -4.41
N PHE A 255 29.15 14.40 -3.87
CA PHE A 255 28.01 13.64 -3.40
C PHE A 255 27.30 14.33 -2.24
N ALA A 256 28.04 14.80 -1.23
CA ALA A 256 27.46 15.56 -0.12
C ALA A 256 26.72 16.81 -0.61
N HIS A 257 27.30 17.53 -1.59
CA HIS A 257 26.66 18.71 -2.18
C HIS A 257 25.30 18.38 -2.80
N ARG A 258 25.15 17.24 -3.48
CA ARG A 258 23.86 16.81 -4.05
C ARG A 258 22.81 16.58 -2.96
N VAL A 259 23.18 15.88 -1.89
CA VAL A 259 22.30 15.66 -0.73
C VAL A 259 21.88 16.98 -0.10
N LEU A 260 22.85 17.83 0.22
CA LEU A 260 22.61 19.12 0.88
C LEU A 260 21.85 20.10 -0.02
N SER A 261 22.00 20.02 -1.34
CA SER A 261 21.23 20.84 -2.29
C SER A 261 19.74 20.50 -2.22
N GLY A 262 19.40 19.21 -2.17
CA GLY A 262 18.03 18.74 -1.98
C GLY A 262 17.43 19.18 -0.65
N LEU A 263 18.20 19.03 0.43
CA LEU A 263 17.83 19.46 1.78
C LEU A 263 17.57 20.96 1.83
N ARG A 264 18.49 21.77 1.29
CA ARG A 264 18.32 23.22 1.18
C ARG A 264 17.08 23.58 0.38
N GLY A 265 16.86 22.94 -0.77
CA GLY A 265 15.68 23.19 -1.60
C GLY A 265 14.36 22.94 -0.86
N ALA A 266 14.28 21.86 -0.08
CA ALA A 266 13.10 21.60 0.75
C ALA A 266 12.97 22.61 1.89
N ALA A 267 14.06 22.90 2.61
CA ALA A 267 14.08 23.88 3.70
C ALA A 267 13.60 25.27 3.22
N GLU A 268 14.06 25.71 2.05
CA GLU A 268 13.61 26.96 1.40
C GLU A 268 12.13 26.90 1.00
N ALA A 269 11.67 25.80 0.40
CA ALA A 269 10.28 25.63 0.00
C ALA A 269 9.29 25.68 1.18
N TYR A 270 9.64 25.02 2.29
CA TYR A 270 8.85 25.03 3.52
C TYR A 270 9.04 26.30 4.37
N GLY A 271 10.11 27.08 4.11
CA GLY A 271 10.46 28.26 4.89
C GLY A 271 10.97 27.91 6.29
N VAL A 272 11.70 26.81 6.43
CA VAL A 272 12.24 26.30 7.70
C VAL A 272 13.77 26.43 7.69
N PRO A 273 14.40 27.03 8.72
CA PRO A 273 15.84 27.19 8.73
C PRO A 273 16.57 25.87 9.03
N VAL A 274 17.73 25.70 8.40
CA VAL A 274 18.72 24.69 8.81
C VAL A 274 19.55 25.29 9.93
N LEU A 275 19.39 24.74 11.14
CA LEU A 275 20.01 25.25 12.38
C LEU A 275 21.49 24.88 12.48
N GLY A 276 21.90 23.80 11.82
CA GLY A 276 23.26 23.27 11.85
C GLY A 276 23.29 21.80 11.45
N GLY A 277 24.46 21.18 11.53
CA GLY A 277 24.61 19.77 11.19
C GLY A 277 26.04 19.27 11.28
N HIS A 278 26.25 18.04 10.83
CA HIS A 278 27.55 17.39 10.75
C HIS A 278 27.73 16.68 9.42
N THR A 279 28.86 16.89 8.76
CA THR A 279 29.19 16.22 7.49
C THR A 279 30.50 15.45 7.62
N GLN A 280 30.46 14.17 7.28
CA GLN A 280 31.63 13.30 7.26
C GLN A 280 31.89 12.75 5.84
N PHE A 281 33.15 12.87 5.40
CA PHE A 281 33.61 12.40 4.09
C PHE A 281 34.33 11.05 4.18
N GLY A 282 34.43 10.35 3.05
CA GLY A 282 35.12 9.06 2.94
C GLY A 282 34.37 7.89 3.59
N VAL A 283 33.06 8.02 3.77
CA VAL A 283 32.20 7.01 4.41
C VAL A 283 31.03 6.61 3.50
N PRO A 284 30.37 5.46 3.73
CA PRO A 284 29.14 5.11 3.01
C PRO A 284 28.06 6.18 3.14
N ALA A 285 27.18 6.26 2.13
CA ALA A 285 26.09 7.22 2.11
C ALA A 285 25.16 7.03 3.31
N SER A 286 24.99 8.08 4.11
CA SER A 286 24.03 8.12 5.22
C SER A 286 23.47 9.53 5.37
N LEU A 287 22.20 9.60 5.75
CA LEU A 287 21.50 10.86 5.99
C LEU A 287 20.53 10.67 7.14
N SER A 288 20.63 11.54 8.14
CA SER A 288 19.65 11.65 9.21
C SER A 288 19.36 13.12 9.46
N VAL A 289 18.10 13.45 9.72
CA VAL A 289 17.67 14.80 10.05
C VAL A 289 16.87 14.76 11.34
N THR A 290 17.09 15.75 12.19
CA THR A 290 16.28 16.01 13.37
C THR A 290 15.58 17.35 13.18
N ALA A 291 14.26 17.39 13.31
CA ALA A 291 13.51 18.63 13.32
C ALA A 291 13.02 18.98 14.72
N LEU A 292 12.99 20.28 14.99
CA LEU A 292 12.40 20.84 16.19
C LEU A 292 11.15 21.63 15.78
N GLY A 293 10.04 21.36 16.43
CA GLY A 293 8.79 22.10 16.32
C GLY A 293 8.39 22.69 17.67
N ARG A 294 7.40 23.59 17.66
CA ARG A 294 6.85 24.22 18.86
C ARG A 294 5.34 24.07 18.93
N THR A 295 4.82 23.63 20.07
CA THR A 295 3.39 23.65 20.40
C THR A 295 3.19 23.57 21.91
N GLY A 296 2.21 24.30 22.43
CA GLY A 296 1.76 24.16 23.82
C GLY A 296 0.77 23.02 24.03
N HIS A 297 0.28 22.41 22.95
CA HIS A 297 -0.76 21.37 22.96
C HIS A 297 -0.43 20.31 21.91
N PRO A 298 0.56 19.43 22.16
CA PRO A 298 0.87 18.34 21.25
C PRO A 298 -0.34 17.42 21.07
N VAL A 299 -0.63 17.03 19.83
CA VAL A 299 -1.66 16.04 19.50
C VAL A 299 -1.03 14.65 19.58
N PRO A 300 -1.59 13.70 20.35
CA PRO A 300 -1.05 12.35 20.45
C PRO A 300 -1.50 11.48 19.27
N GLY A 301 -0.67 10.53 18.84
CA GLY A 301 -1.04 9.47 17.91
C GLY A 301 -1.95 8.40 18.51
N GLY A 302 -2.07 8.35 19.85
CA GLY A 302 -2.85 7.37 20.61
C GLY A 302 -4.13 7.89 21.29
N GLY A 303 -4.60 9.11 20.99
CA GLY A 303 -5.78 9.68 21.67
C GLY A 303 -7.15 9.23 21.14
N GLY A 304 -7.19 8.26 20.22
CA GLY A 304 -8.41 7.74 19.62
C GLY A 304 -9.26 6.92 20.58
N ARG A 305 -10.56 6.78 20.29
CA ARG A 305 -11.51 5.97 21.07
C ARG A 305 -12.41 5.16 20.15
N LEU A 306 -13.01 4.10 20.69
CA LEU A 306 -14.02 3.30 19.98
C LEU A 306 -15.12 4.20 19.41
N GLY A 307 -15.45 4.00 18.13
CA GLY A 307 -16.46 4.77 17.41
C GLY A 307 -15.97 6.14 16.88
N HIS A 308 -14.73 6.54 17.17
CA HIS A 308 -14.13 7.68 16.47
C HIS A 308 -14.00 7.36 14.98
N ARG A 309 -14.27 8.37 14.16
CA ARG A 309 -14.17 8.30 12.71
C ARG A 309 -12.73 8.56 12.28
N ILE A 310 -12.29 7.80 11.29
CA ILE A 310 -10.97 7.93 10.67
C ILE A 310 -11.12 8.80 9.42
N THR A 311 -10.33 9.86 9.36
CA THR A 311 -10.22 10.72 8.16
C THR A 311 -8.80 10.64 7.62
N LEU A 312 -8.67 10.33 6.32
CA LEU A 312 -7.44 10.53 5.58
C LEU A 312 -7.49 11.92 4.93
N THR A 313 -6.51 12.76 5.23
CA THR A 313 -6.29 14.02 4.54
C THR A 313 -4.98 13.94 3.78
N ALA A 314 -5.02 13.98 2.45
CA ALA A 314 -3.84 13.79 1.60
C ALA A 314 -3.79 14.80 0.47
N ASP A 315 -2.58 15.20 0.08
CA ASP A 315 -2.36 16.00 -1.12
C ASP A 315 -2.34 15.12 -2.36
N LEU A 316 -3.46 15.15 -3.10
CA LEU A 316 -3.65 14.34 -4.29
C LEU A 316 -3.06 14.97 -5.55
N GLY A 317 -2.72 16.27 -5.53
CA GLY A 317 -2.25 16.98 -6.71
C GLY A 317 -0.73 16.85 -6.89
N GLY A 318 -0.30 15.69 -7.34
CA GLY A 318 1.12 15.36 -7.52
C GLY A 318 1.35 14.37 -8.66
N ARG A 319 2.44 13.62 -8.57
CA ARG A 319 2.74 12.52 -9.49
C ARG A 319 3.53 11.43 -8.81
N TRP A 320 3.51 10.24 -9.38
CA TRP A 320 4.49 9.22 -9.05
C TRP A 320 5.90 9.72 -9.35
N ARG A 321 6.79 9.65 -8.36
CA ARG A 321 8.18 10.06 -8.54
C ARG A 321 8.85 9.15 -9.59
N PRO A 322 9.57 9.69 -10.60
CA PRO A 322 10.26 8.89 -11.60
C PRO A 322 11.22 7.88 -10.96
N GLY A 323 11.10 6.59 -11.31
CA GLY A 323 11.87 5.49 -10.70
C GLY A 323 11.29 4.94 -9.39
N TYR A 324 10.18 5.50 -8.90
CA TYR A 324 9.49 5.09 -7.66
C TYR A 324 7.98 4.95 -7.87
N ALA A 325 7.53 4.68 -9.10
CA ALA A 325 6.11 4.50 -9.41
C ALA A 325 5.47 3.43 -8.52
N GLY A 326 4.29 3.75 -7.99
CA GLY A 326 3.55 2.94 -7.03
C GLY A 326 4.12 2.94 -5.60
N ARG A 327 5.23 3.66 -5.34
CA ARG A 327 5.92 3.66 -4.03
C ARG A 327 6.06 5.04 -3.40
N GLN A 328 6.25 6.09 -4.21
CA GLN A 328 6.38 7.47 -3.71
C GLN A 328 5.58 8.44 -4.56
N TRP A 329 4.60 9.09 -3.92
CA TRP A 329 3.80 10.13 -4.53
C TRP A 329 4.37 11.49 -4.17
N ASP A 330 4.98 12.16 -5.15
CA ASP A 330 5.51 13.51 -4.96
C ASP A 330 4.43 14.54 -5.27
N SER A 331 3.84 15.09 -4.20
CA SER A 331 2.90 16.20 -4.24
C SER A 331 3.52 17.52 -3.80
N THR A 332 4.78 17.53 -3.36
CA THR A 332 5.33 18.67 -2.58
C THR A 332 6.29 19.53 -3.39
N THR A 333 7.02 18.97 -4.36
CA THR A 333 8.04 19.71 -5.13
C THR A 333 7.49 20.82 -6.01
N SER A 334 6.21 20.76 -6.37
CA SER A 334 5.53 21.75 -7.21
C SER A 334 4.60 22.69 -6.44
N ARG A 335 4.52 22.56 -5.11
CA ARG A 335 3.63 23.37 -4.28
C ARG A 335 4.24 24.72 -3.95
N SER A 336 3.39 25.72 -3.79
CA SER A 336 3.81 27.01 -3.28
C SER A 336 4.15 26.91 -1.78
N PRO A 337 5.04 27.77 -1.26
CA PRO A 337 5.33 27.83 0.17
C PRO A 337 4.10 28.07 1.05
N GLN A 338 3.09 28.80 0.54
CA GLN A 338 1.85 29.05 1.29
C GLN A 338 1.01 27.78 1.43
N GLU A 339 0.89 26.99 0.36
CA GLU A 339 0.17 25.71 0.38
C GLU A 339 0.85 24.70 1.32
N LEU A 340 2.18 24.59 1.24
CA LEU A 340 2.97 23.73 2.13
C LEU A 340 2.77 24.09 3.60
N ARG A 341 2.84 25.38 3.95
CA ARG A 341 2.59 25.83 5.33
C ARG A 341 1.16 25.59 5.79
N ALA A 342 0.16 25.73 4.92
CA ALA A 342 -1.23 25.45 5.25
C ALA A 342 -1.44 23.96 5.60
N MET A 343 -0.81 23.05 4.84
CA MET A 343 -0.82 21.62 5.13
C MET A 343 -0.15 21.30 6.49
N LEU A 344 1.03 21.86 6.76
CA LEU A 344 1.74 21.62 8.03
C LEU A 344 0.97 22.14 9.26
N ALA A 345 0.23 23.24 9.12
CA ALA A 345 -0.52 23.82 10.24
C ALA A 345 -1.86 23.12 10.54
N ALA A 346 -2.32 22.25 9.64
CA ALA A 346 -3.70 21.76 9.63
C ALA A 346 -4.09 21.01 10.92
N VAL A 347 -3.24 20.11 11.38
CA VAL A 347 -3.51 19.30 12.59
C VAL A 347 -3.48 20.17 13.85
N GLY A 348 -2.51 21.09 13.96
CA GLY A 348 -2.45 22.02 15.10
C GLY A 348 -3.66 22.97 15.17
N ALA A 349 -4.26 23.30 14.01
CA ALA A 349 -5.47 24.10 13.92
C ALA A 349 -6.74 23.31 14.30
N ALA A 350 -6.87 22.06 13.84
CA ALA A 350 -8.07 21.25 14.09
C ALA A 350 -8.06 20.54 15.45
N ARG A 351 -6.88 20.16 15.95
CA ARG A 351 -6.66 19.42 17.21
C ARG A 351 -7.55 18.18 17.35
N PRO A 352 -7.43 17.21 16.43
CA PRO A 352 -8.18 15.97 16.54
C PRO A 352 -7.79 15.20 17.81
N ALA A 353 -8.59 14.21 18.19
CA ALA A 353 -8.26 13.37 19.34
C ALA A 353 -6.97 12.56 19.11
N ALA A 354 -6.73 12.10 17.88
CA ALA A 354 -5.44 11.55 17.48
C ALA A 354 -5.06 11.94 16.05
N ALA A 355 -3.75 12.01 15.77
CA ALA A 355 -3.21 12.22 14.43
C ALA A 355 -1.93 11.43 14.23
N LYS A 356 -1.72 10.89 13.03
CA LYS A 356 -0.43 10.35 12.57
C LYS A 356 -0.14 10.73 11.13
N ASP A 357 1.13 10.97 10.82
CA ASP A 357 1.59 11.11 9.44
C ASP A 357 1.55 9.76 8.70
N VAL A 358 1.29 9.74 7.40
CA VAL A 358 1.36 8.48 6.63
C VAL A 358 2.81 8.18 6.25
N SER A 359 3.44 7.34 7.07
CA SER A 359 4.84 6.94 6.91
C SER A 359 5.06 5.78 5.91
N MET A 360 6.27 5.22 5.91
CA MET A 360 6.70 4.08 5.09
C MET A 360 5.84 2.80 5.22
N ALA A 361 4.99 2.70 6.25
CA ALA A 361 4.04 1.61 6.40
C ALA A 361 2.80 1.76 5.48
N GLY A 362 2.70 2.87 4.75
CA GLY A 362 1.55 3.23 3.92
C GLY A 362 0.34 3.62 4.76
N VAL A 363 -0.77 3.91 4.08
CA VAL A 363 -2.03 4.36 4.73
C VAL A 363 -2.52 3.31 5.72
N VAL A 364 -2.61 2.05 5.30
CA VAL A 364 -3.21 1.00 6.13
C VAL A 364 -2.30 0.62 7.30
N GLY A 365 -0.98 0.55 7.09
CA GLY A 365 -0.03 0.30 8.15
C GLY A 365 -0.02 1.41 9.21
N THR A 366 -0.03 2.67 8.77
CA THR A 366 -0.12 3.83 9.66
C THR A 366 -1.43 3.86 10.45
N LEU A 367 -2.57 3.53 9.82
CA LEU A 367 -3.84 3.38 10.53
C LEU A 367 -3.73 2.33 11.63
N GLY A 368 -3.05 1.22 11.37
CA GLY A 368 -2.79 0.20 12.38
C GLY A 368 -1.91 0.71 13.52
N MET A 369 -0.93 1.59 13.25
CA MET A 369 -0.12 2.24 14.30
C MET A 369 -0.99 3.17 15.16
N LEU A 370 -1.84 4.00 14.55
CA LEU A 370 -2.77 4.90 15.26
C LEU A 370 -3.73 4.10 16.13
N ALA A 371 -4.31 3.03 15.57
CA ALA A 371 -5.24 2.16 16.29
C ALA A 371 -4.57 1.43 17.46
N GLU A 372 -3.36 0.89 17.24
CA GLU A 372 -2.56 0.25 18.29
C GLU A 372 -2.27 1.21 19.45
N ALA A 373 -1.77 2.42 19.14
CA ALA A 373 -1.49 3.45 20.14
C ALA A 373 -2.75 3.87 20.90
N SER A 374 -3.91 3.85 20.23
CA SER A 374 -5.22 4.13 20.81
C SER A 374 -5.88 2.94 21.52
N GLY A 375 -5.21 1.77 21.59
CA GLY A 375 -5.77 0.55 22.20
C GLY A 375 -6.99 -0.03 21.48
N CYS A 376 -7.11 0.21 20.18
CA CYS A 376 -8.24 -0.17 19.33
C CYS A 376 -7.80 -1.04 18.14
N GLY A 377 -8.78 -1.63 17.46
CA GLY A 377 -8.66 -2.02 16.06
C GLY A 377 -9.17 -0.90 15.15
N ALA A 378 -9.04 -1.06 13.83
CA ALA A 378 -9.62 -0.12 12.87
C ALA A 378 -10.25 -0.85 11.68
N VAL A 379 -11.23 -0.20 11.06
CA VAL A 379 -11.78 -0.60 9.76
C VAL A 379 -11.69 0.57 8.80
N LEU A 380 -11.17 0.32 7.61
CA LEU A 380 -11.04 1.29 6.52
C LEU A 380 -12.05 0.95 5.40
N ASP A 381 -12.89 1.90 5.03
CA ASP A 381 -13.82 1.82 3.91
C ASP A 381 -13.08 2.10 2.61
N VAL A 382 -12.69 1.05 1.86
CA VAL A 382 -11.74 1.17 0.74
C VAL A 382 -12.25 2.11 -0.36
N ALA A 383 -13.55 2.12 -0.62
CA ALA A 383 -14.17 2.97 -1.63
C ALA A 383 -14.24 4.45 -1.23
N ALA A 384 -14.12 4.76 0.06
CA ALA A 384 -14.18 6.13 0.58
C ALA A 384 -12.79 6.80 0.70
N VAL A 385 -11.71 6.04 0.48
CA VAL A 385 -10.35 6.57 0.59
C VAL A 385 -10.08 7.57 -0.54
N PRO A 386 -9.74 8.84 -0.23
CA PRO A 386 -9.40 9.83 -1.24
C PRO A 386 -8.06 9.46 -1.88
N ARG A 387 -7.96 9.64 -3.20
CA ARG A 387 -6.88 9.03 -3.98
C ARG A 387 -6.60 9.81 -5.27
N PRO A 388 -5.34 9.91 -5.73
CA PRO A 388 -5.05 10.54 -7.01
C PRO A 388 -5.68 9.78 -8.17
N ASP A 389 -6.11 10.54 -9.18
CA ASP A 389 -6.66 9.97 -10.42
C ASP A 389 -5.61 9.07 -11.10
N GLY A 390 -6.06 7.90 -11.55
CA GLY A 390 -5.24 6.95 -12.30
C GLY A 390 -4.15 6.20 -11.52
N ALA A 391 -3.95 6.47 -10.22
CA ALA A 391 -3.09 5.62 -9.40
C ALA A 391 -3.65 4.18 -9.35
N GLY A 392 -2.91 3.17 -8.88
CA GLY A 392 -3.47 1.89 -8.42
C GLY A 392 -3.93 1.94 -6.95
N VAL A 393 -5.00 1.24 -6.57
CA VAL A 393 -5.48 1.27 -5.16
C VAL A 393 -4.48 0.62 -4.23
N GLY A 394 -3.98 -0.56 -4.58
CA GLY A 394 -2.96 -1.24 -3.81
C GLY A 394 -1.67 -0.42 -3.70
N ASP A 395 -1.31 0.32 -4.74
CA ASP A 395 -0.14 1.21 -4.71
C ASP A 395 -0.38 2.39 -3.77
N TRP A 396 -1.50 3.11 -3.91
CA TRP A 396 -1.80 4.26 -3.05
C TRP A 396 -1.87 3.91 -1.57
N LEU A 397 -2.54 2.79 -1.24
CA LEU A 397 -2.67 2.34 0.15
C LEU A 397 -1.34 1.82 0.75
N THR A 398 -0.31 1.61 -0.07
CA THR A 398 1.00 1.09 0.36
C THR A 398 2.19 1.94 -0.07
N CYS A 399 1.95 3.16 -0.59
CA CYS A 399 3.01 4.10 -0.92
C CYS A 399 3.31 5.06 0.23
N PHE A 400 4.43 5.76 0.13
CA PHE A 400 4.73 6.96 0.89
C PHE A 400 4.20 8.20 0.13
N PRO A 401 3.16 8.87 0.64
CA PRO A 401 2.64 10.11 0.06
C PRO A 401 3.49 11.32 0.51
N GLY A 402 3.60 12.33 -0.36
CA GLY A 402 4.30 13.58 -0.02
C GLY A 402 3.70 14.27 1.20
N PHE A 403 2.38 14.41 1.23
CA PHE A 403 1.64 14.83 2.42
C PHE A 403 0.39 13.97 2.58
N ALA A 404 0.29 13.25 3.70
CA ALA A 404 -0.97 12.71 4.16
C ALA A 404 -0.99 12.52 5.68
N MET A 405 -2.15 12.75 6.28
CA MET A 405 -2.41 12.64 7.71
C MET A 405 -3.62 11.74 7.94
N LEU A 406 -3.48 10.78 8.85
CA LEU A 406 -4.60 10.03 9.40
C LEU A 406 -5.00 10.68 10.73
N THR A 407 -6.28 11.00 10.87
CA THR A 407 -6.82 11.55 12.11
C THR A 407 -7.98 10.71 12.61
N ALA A 408 -8.11 10.64 13.93
CA ALA A 408 -9.25 10.02 14.59
C ALA A 408 -9.93 11.03 15.52
N ASP A 409 -11.23 11.20 15.37
CA ASP A 409 -12.01 12.09 16.23
C ASP A 409 -13.48 11.64 16.30
N ARG A 410 -14.26 12.26 17.19
CA ARG A 410 -15.70 12.04 17.31
C ARG A 410 -16.42 12.26 15.96
N PRO A 411 -17.51 11.52 15.69
CA PRO A 411 -18.33 11.78 14.51
C PRO A 411 -18.75 13.26 14.39
N GLY A 412 -18.67 13.80 13.17
CA GLY A 412 -19.01 15.20 12.89
C GLY A 412 -17.96 16.22 13.34
N ALA A 413 -16.73 15.79 13.66
CA ALA A 413 -15.59 16.70 13.82
C ALA A 413 -15.33 17.49 12.52
N ALA A 414 -14.79 18.70 12.67
CA ALA A 414 -14.47 19.53 11.51
C ALA A 414 -13.29 18.91 10.72
N PRO A 415 -13.31 18.96 9.38
CA PRO A 415 -12.19 18.48 8.59
C PRO A 415 -10.94 19.34 8.82
N LEU A 416 -9.77 18.76 8.58
CA LEU A 416 -8.49 19.47 8.62
C LEU A 416 -8.48 20.62 7.60
N PRO A 417 -8.14 21.87 7.98
CA PRO A 417 -8.04 22.99 7.06
C PRO A 417 -6.70 22.98 6.29
N ALA A 418 -6.43 21.89 5.56
CA ALA A 418 -5.13 21.57 4.98
C ALA A 418 -4.89 22.16 3.58
N GLY A 419 -5.46 23.32 3.28
CA GLY A 419 -5.25 24.03 2.01
C GLY A 419 -5.61 23.16 0.79
N PRO A 420 -4.65 22.80 -0.09
CA PRO A 420 -4.94 22.02 -1.30
C PRO A 420 -5.16 20.52 -1.03
N ALA A 421 -4.85 20.02 0.17
CA ALA A 421 -5.06 18.61 0.50
C ALA A 421 -6.55 18.27 0.64
N VAL A 422 -6.91 17.06 0.23
CA VAL A 422 -8.29 16.57 0.25
C VAL A 422 -8.48 15.65 1.45
N GLY A 423 -9.45 15.98 2.30
CA GLY A 423 -9.88 15.16 3.42
C GLY A 423 -11.14 14.37 3.09
N ALA A 424 -11.15 13.08 3.44
CA ALA A 424 -12.37 12.30 3.44
C ALA A 424 -12.39 11.33 4.63
N GLU A 425 -13.55 11.24 5.26
CA GLU A 425 -13.82 10.23 6.27
C GLU A 425 -13.90 8.87 5.58
N CYS A 426 -13.05 7.93 6.01
CA CYS A 426 -12.84 6.67 5.31
C CYS A 426 -12.70 5.47 6.26
N GLY A 427 -13.14 5.59 7.50
CA GLY A 427 -13.12 4.46 8.42
C GLY A 427 -13.51 4.81 9.84
N GLU A 428 -13.23 3.90 10.76
CA GLU A 428 -13.52 4.05 12.18
C GLU A 428 -12.61 3.19 13.06
N LEU A 429 -12.45 3.61 14.31
CA LEU A 429 -11.85 2.80 15.37
C LEU A 429 -12.89 1.84 15.95
N VAL A 430 -12.52 0.57 16.03
CA VAL A 430 -13.39 -0.54 16.48
C VAL A 430 -12.73 -1.31 17.62
N ALA A 431 -13.52 -2.15 18.29
CA ALA A 431 -12.97 -3.04 19.31
C ALA A 431 -12.04 -4.09 18.68
N GLY A 432 -10.99 -4.47 19.40
CA GLY A 432 -10.04 -5.50 18.97
C GLY A 432 -8.67 -4.92 18.61
N ARG A 433 -8.03 -5.51 17.60
CA ARG A 433 -6.67 -5.16 17.16
C ARG A 433 -6.55 -5.34 15.64
N GLY A 434 -5.54 -4.70 15.05
CA GLY A 434 -5.27 -4.81 13.63
C GLY A 434 -6.19 -3.91 12.79
N VAL A 435 -6.18 -4.14 11.47
CA VAL A 435 -6.88 -3.32 10.49
C VAL A 435 -7.66 -4.19 9.51
N GLY A 436 -8.96 -3.94 9.42
CA GLY A 436 -9.86 -4.50 8.42
C GLY A 436 -10.08 -3.55 7.23
N LEU A 437 -10.32 -4.10 6.05
CA LEU A 437 -10.75 -3.38 4.86
C LEU A 437 -12.21 -3.73 4.58
N ARG A 438 -13.10 -2.74 4.66
CA ARG A 438 -14.52 -2.87 4.33
C ARG A 438 -14.73 -2.60 2.84
N TRP A 439 -15.38 -3.54 2.18
CA TRP A 439 -15.63 -3.55 0.75
C TRP A 439 -17.07 -3.13 0.44
N PRO A 440 -17.36 -2.72 -0.82
CA PRO A 440 -18.71 -2.30 -1.22
C PRO A 440 -19.80 -3.36 -1.02
N ASP A 441 -19.44 -4.65 -1.01
CA ASP A 441 -20.37 -5.76 -0.73
C ASP A 441 -20.68 -5.95 0.77
N GLY A 442 -20.16 -5.07 1.63
CA GLY A 442 -20.31 -5.12 3.08
C GLY A 442 -19.35 -6.09 3.77
N GLU A 443 -18.58 -6.89 3.03
CA GLU A 443 -17.59 -7.78 3.63
C GLU A 443 -16.41 -6.97 4.18
N THR A 444 -15.83 -7.42 5.29
CA THR A 444 -14.58 -6.88 5.83
C THR A 444 -13.49 -7.95 5.77
N THR A 445 -12.38 -7.67 5.09
CA THR A 445 -11.22 -8.56 5.05
C THR A 445 -10.10 -8.06 5.96
N GLU A 446 -9.41 -8.96 6.63
CA GLU A 446 -8.26 -8.59 7.46
C GLU A 446 -7.05 -8.21 6.59
N ALA A 447 -6.54 -6.98 6.73
CA ALA A 447 -5.29 -6.56 6.11
C ALA A 447 -4.09 -6.68 7.05
N ILE A 448 -4.31 -6.44 8.35
CA ILE A 448 -3.33 -6.58 9.42
C ILE A 448 -4.03 -7.24 10.61
N THR A 449 -3.50 -8.35 11.13
CA THR A 449 -4.16 -9.15 12.19
C THR A 449 -3.58 -8.93 13.59
N SER A 450 -2.45 -8.23 13.68
CA SER A 450 -1.68 -8.00 14.90
C SER A 450 -1.36 -6.52 15.09
N ALA A 451 -0.66 -6.21 16.19
CA ALA A 451 0.03 -4.93 16.35
C ALA A 451 0.98 -4.68 15.16
N VAL A 452 1.09 -3.41 14.75
CA VAL A 452 1.97 -2.97 13.66
C VAL A 452 3.38 -2.72 14.18
N THR A 453 3.49 -2.06 15.33
CA THR A 453 4.78 -1.72 15.95
C THR A 453 5.14 -2.68 17.07
N GLY A 454 4.15 -3.14 17.83
CA GLY A 454 4.35 -3.89 19.07
C GLY A 454 4.77 -3.03 20.25
N MET A 455 4.67 -1.70 20.15
CA MET A 455 4.97 -0.76 21.24
C MET A 455 3.79 -0.60 22.20
N GLY A 456 2.59 -1.01 21.80
CA GLY A 456 1.39 -0.97 22.64
C GLY A 456 0.70 0.39 22.67
N THR A 457 -0.11 0.61 23.70
CA THR A 457 -0.86 1.85 23.90
C THR A 457 0.06 2.98 24.36
N ALA A 458 -0.14 4.18 23.83
CA ALA A 458 0.68 5.36 24.13
C ALA A 458 0.45 5.93 25.54
#